data_AF-A0A3D0PZF4-F1
#
_entry.id   AF-A0A3D0PZF4-F1
#
_cell.length_a   1.000
_cell.length_b   1.000
_cell.length_c   1.000
_cell.angle_alpha   90.00
_cell.angle_beta   90.00
_cell.angle_gamma   90.00
#
_symmetry.space_group_name_H-M   'P 1'
#
loop_
_entity.id
_entity.type
_entity.pdbx_description
1 polymer ?
#
loop_
_entity_poly.entity_id
_entity_poly.type
_entity_poly.pdbx_seq_one_letter_code
_entity_poly.pdbx_strand_id
1 'polypeptide(L)'
;WFNQYYGPNNAILVLSGDINAAEAKPLVDKYFGDIEPGPALAKWQSWVPERKANTRQVVQDKVPQTRIYRLWVSPENTSPTATDLFIAASVLGDGKNSRMYKELVYVQQIATNASVFNYELQMASIFGVSVDVKAGEDPAKVEREMDKIIAEFLRKGPSRDEVELVSTKRRASIIRGLEE
;
A
#
# COMPACT_ATOMS: atom_id res chain seq x y z
N TRP A 1 -11.75 26.78 2.73
CA TRP A 1 -11.57 25.31 2.80
C TRP A 1 -12.90 24.60 2.96
N PHE A 2 -13.63 24.74 4.09
CA PHE A 2 -14.93 24.06 4.29
C PHE A 2 -15.91 24.33 3.14
N ASN A 3 -16.24 25.59 2.87
CA ASN A 3 -17.13 25.98 1.75
C ASN A 3 -16.63 25.59 0.35
N GLN A 4 -15.38 25.16 0.22
CA GLN A 4 -14.77 24.78 -1.06
C GLN A 4 -14.80 23.26 -1.27
N TYR A 5 -14.59 22.47 -0.21
CA TYR A 5 -14.42 21.02 -0.31
C TYR A 5 -15.58 20.21 0.32
N TYR A 6 -16.42 20.82 1.14
CA TYR A 6 -17.55 20.15 1.81
C TYR A 6 -18.86 20.54 1.12
N GLY A 7 -19.12 19.90 -0.01
CA GLY A 7 -20.36 20.05 -0.78
C GLY A 7 -20.78 18.70 -1.39
N PRO A 8 -22.05 18.55 -1.78
CA PRO A 8 -22.60 17.28 -2.28
C PRO A 8 -21.95 16.83 -3.60
N ASN A 9 -21.40 17.76 -4.39
CA ASN A 9 -20.60 17.48 -5.58
C ASN A 9 -19.19 16.91 -5.28
N ASN A 10 -18.83 16.75 -4.01
CA ASN A 10 -17.56 16.16 -3.54
C ASN A 10 -17.76 15.18 -2.36
N ALA A 11 -18.98 14.65 -2.17
CA ALA A 11 -19.31 13.72 -1.10
C ALA A 11 -19.88 12.41 -1.66
N ILE A 12 -19.61 11.30 -0.95
CA ILE A 12 -20.21 9.99 -1.24
C ILE A 12 -20.92 9.52 0.04
N LEU A 13 -22.22 9.26 -0.06
CA LEU A 13 -23.00 8.63 1.00
C LEU A 13 -23.07 7.12 0.75
N VAL A 14 -22.60 6.33 1.72
CA VAL A 14 -22.65 4.86 1.67
C VAL A 14 -23.65 4.39 2.73
N LEU A 15 -24.62 3.58 2.29
CA LEU A 15 -25.59 2.91 3.14
C LEU A 15 -25.39 1.40 3.02
N SER A 16 -25.23 0.69 4.13
CA SER A 16 -25.01 -0.76 4.16
C SER A 16 -25.85 -1.41 5.26
N GLY A 17 -26.39 -2.61 4.99
CA GLY A 17 -27.27 -3.36 5.89
C GLY A 17 -28.56 -3.82 5.21
N ASP A 18 -29.58 -4.10 6.01
CA ASP A 18 -30.94 -4.41 5.53
C ASP A 18 -31.64 -3.13 5.03
N ILE A 19 -31.29 -2.73 3.81
CA ILE A 19 -31.73 -1.45 3.23
C ILE A 19 -32.36 -1.70 1.87
N ASN A 20 -33.54 -1.13 1.66
CA ASN A 20 -34.19 -1.08 0.36
C ASN A 20 -33.86 0.23 -0.36
N ALA A 21 -33.26 0.15 -1.55
CA ALA A 21 -32.91 1.33 -2.33
C ALA A 21 -34.13 2.20 -2.73
N ALA A 22 -35.31 1.59 -2.90
CA ALA A 22 -36.54 2.31 -3.23
C ALA A 22 -37.06 3.16 -2.05
N GLU A 23 -36.74 2.77 -0.82
CA GLU A 23 -37.09 3.52 0.39
C GLU A 23 -35.98 4.50 0.78
N ALA A 24 -34.72 4.07 0.66
CA ALA A 24 -33.57 4.86 1.04
C ALA A 24 -33.35 6.08 0.14
N LYS A 25 -33.51 5.95 -1.18
CA LYS A 25 -33.28 7.07 -2.12
C LYS A 25 -34.18 8.28 -1.84
N PRO A 26 -35.52 8.12 -1.67
CA PRO A 26 -36.37 9.25 -1.27
C PRO A 26 -35.98 9.89 0.05
N LEU A 27 -35.49 9.11 1.02
CA LEU A 27 -35.02 9.65 2.30
C LEU A 27 -33.71 10.43 2.14
N VAL A 28 -32.76 9.91 1.36
CA VAL A 28 -31.52 10.63 1.03
C VAL A 28 -31.85 11.96 0.35
N ASP A 29 -32.77 11.95 -0.62
CA ASP A 29 -33.20 13.16 -1.31
C ASP A 29 -33.91 14.14 -0.35
N LYS A 30 -34.80 13.64 0.52
CA LYS A 30 -35.47 14.44 1.54
C LYS A 30 -34.51 15.13 2.52
N TYR A 31 -33.44 14.45 2.94
CA TYR A 31 -32.53 14.97 3.98
C TYR A 31 -31.32 15.71 3.43
N PHE A 32 -30.89 15.41 2.19
CA PHE A 32 -29.67 15.95 1.61
C PHE A 32 -29.84 16.59 0.23
N GLY A 33 -31.00 16.42 -0.43
CA GLY A 33 -31.26 16.88 -1.79
C GLY A 33 -31.30 18.40 -1.94
N ASP A 34 -31.72 19.11 -0.89
CA ASP A 34 -31.78 20.58 -0.88
C ASP A 34 -30.41 21.25 -0.64
N ILE A 35 -29.33 20.47 -0.50
CA ILE A 35 -27.98 21.02 -0.30
C ILE A 35 -27.43 21.47 -1.66
N GLU A 36 -27.17 22.76 -1.80
CA GLU A 36 -26.57 23.32 -3.01
C GLU A 36 -25.14 22.78 -3.25
N PRO A 37 -24.74 22.55 -4.52
CA PRO A 37 -23.38 22.14 -4.83
C PRO A 37 -22.37 23.23 -4.46
N GLY A 38 -21.21 22.79 -3.96
CA GLY A 38 -20.07 23.68 -3.78
C GLY A 38 -19.44 24.08 -5.12
N PRO A 39 -18.40 24.93 -5.09
CA PRO A 39 -17.63 25.29 -6.28
C PRO A 39 -17.13 24.05 -7.04
N ALA A 40 -16.98 24.17 -8.36
CA ALA A 40 -16.41 23.10 -9.17
C ALA A 40 -14.97 22.79 -8.71
N LEU A 41 -14.68 21.52 -8.44
CA LEU A 41 -13.35 21.06 -8.05
C LEU A 41 -12.57 20.56 -9.26
N ALA A 42 -11.30 20.96 -9.33
CA ALA A 42 -10.38 20.39 -10.28
C ALA A 42 -10.13 18.92 -9.95
N LYS A 43 -10.13 18.06 -10.97
CA LYS A 43 -9.65 16.68 -10.81
C LYS A 43 -8.13 16.71 -10.82
N TRP A 44 -7.53 16.19 -9.76
CA TRP A 44 -6.09 16.01 -9.69
C TRP A 44 -5.65 15.03 -10.78
N GLN A 45 -4.64 15.42 -11.54
CA GLN A 45 -3.98 14.53 -12.50
C GLN A 45 -2.88 13.74 -11.79
N SER A 46 -2.48 12.62 -12.40
CA SER A 46 -1.27 11.92 -11.98
C SER A 46 -0.08 12.88 -11.98
N TRP A 47 0.70 12.83 -10.91
CA TRP A 47 1.91 13.62 -10.74
C TRP A 47 2.99 12.76 -10.11
N VAL A 48 3.54 11.84 -10.90
CA VAL A 48 4.68 11.01 -10.50
C VAL A 48 5.96 11.83 -10.64
N PRO A 49 6.58 12.31 -9.55
CA PRO A 49 7.83 13.06 -9.63
C PRO A 49 8.99 12.19 -10.13
N GLU A 50 9.77 12.74 -11.06
CA GLU A 50 11.03 12.14 -11.47
C GLU A 50 12.10 12.36 -10.40
N ARG A 51 12.76 11.27 -9.97
CA ARG A 51 13.89 11.34 -9.04
C ARG A 51 15.20 11.09 -9.77
N LYS A 52 16.04 12.13 -9.86
CA LYS A 52 17.35 12.07 -10.54
C LYS A 52 18.45 11.38 -9.73
N ALA A 53 18.25 11.22 -8.43
CA ALA A 53 19.23 10.59 -7.54
C ALA A 53 18.55 9.93 -6.33
N ASN A 54 19.23 8.92 -5.79
CA ASN A 54 18.89 8.33 -4.51
C ASN A 54 19.30 9.26 -3.36
N THR A 55 18.50 9.30 -2.31
CA THR A 55 18.80 10.05 -1.08
C THR A 55 18.80 9.10 0.11
N ARG A 56 19.64 9.37 1.11
CA ARG A 56 19.68 8.60 2.37
C ARG A 56 19.67 9.56 3.54
N GLN A 57 18.86 9.24 4.55
CA GLN A 57 18.82 9.93 5.82
C GLN A 57 18.87 8.91 6.95
N VAL A 58 19.59 9.23 8.02
CA VAL A 58 19.57 8.49 9.26
C VAL A 58 18.94 9.40 10.31
N VAL A 59 17.89 8.91 10.96
CA VAL A 59 17.21 9.62 12.04
C VAL A 59 17.41 8.83 13.32
N GLN A 60 17.84 9.49 14.39
CA GLN A 60 17.98 8.90 15.70
C GLN A 60 16.79 9.31 16.56
N ASP A 61 16.17 8.34 17.22
CA ASP A 61 15.09 8.56 18.18
C ASP A 61 15.10 7.42 19.22
N LYS A 62 14.27 7.53 20.26
CA LYS A 62 14.10 6.53 21.32
C LYS A 62 13.26 5.34 20.81
N VAL A 63 13.85 4.57 19.90
CA VAL A 63 13.23 3.38 19.31
C VAL A 63 13.84 2.08 19.87
N PRO A 64 13.05 0.99 19.99
CA PRO A 64 13.53 -0.27 20.55
C PRO A 64 14.50 -1.02 19.62
N GLN A 65 14.48 -0.73 18.32
CA GLN A 65 15.37 -1.33 17.32
C GLN A 65 15.53 -0.45 16.09
N THR A 66 16.61 -0.67 15.34
CA THR A 66 16.83 0.03 14.06
C THR A 66 15.85 -0.46 13.02
N ARG A 67 15.22 0.46 12.30
CA ARG A 67 14.35 0.16 11.15
C ARG A 67 14.92 0.76 9.88
N ILE A 68 15.03 -0.06 8.84
CA ILE A 68 15.42 0.35 7.50
C ILE A 68 14.15 0.60 6.69
N TYR A 69 14.11 1.75 6.02
CA TYR A 69 13.10 2.06 5.00
C TYR A 69 13.78 2.25 3.65
N ARG A 70 13.28 1.58 2.61
CA ARG A 70 13.63 1.88 1.23
C ARG A 70 12.37 2.18 0.44
N LEU A 71 12.28 3.40 -0.09
CA LEU A 71 11.06 3.94 -0.66
C LEU A 71 11.32 4.40 -2.10
N TRP A 72 10.35 4.10 -2.97
CA TRP A 72 10.28 4.57 -4.34
C TRP A 72 8.94 5.26 -4.55
N VAL A 73 8.93 6.23 -5.44
CA VAL A 73 7.68 6.79 -5.93
C VAL A 73 7.11 5.80 -6.94
N SER A 74 5.84 5.46 -6.79
CA SER A 74 5.09 4.60 -7.72
C SER A 74 3.94 5.37 -8.36
N PRO A 75 3.37 4.86 -9.48
CA PRO A 75 2.22 5.48 -10.13
C PRO A 75 0.99 5.60 -9.22
N GLU A 76 0.05 6.44 -9.62
CA GLU A 76 -1.25 6.59 -8.98
C GLU A 76 -2.03 5.26 -8.86
N ASN A 77 -2.97 5.21 -7.93
CA ASN A 77 -3.75 4.01 -7.63
C ASN A 77 -4.60 3.48 -8.82
N THR A 78 -4.96 4.33 -9.78
CA THR A 78 -5.69 3.93 -11.00
C THR A 78 -4.77 3.48 -12.13
N SER A 79 -3.46 3.50 -11.93
CA SER A 79 -2.50 3.09 -12.96
C SER A 79 -2.66 1.60 -13.30
N PRO A 80 -2.54 1.20 -14.59
CA PRO A 80 -2.54 -0.20 -14.98
C PRO A 80 -1.49 -1.04 -14.24
N THR A 81 -0.37 -0.42 -13.84
CA THR A 81 0.73 -1.11 -13.13
C THR A 81 0.48 -1.28 -11.63
N ALA A 82 -0.60 -0.71 -11.08
CA ALA A 82 -0.91 -0.84 -9.65
C ALA A 82 -1.08 -2.31 -9.24
N THR A 83 -1.73 -3.11 -10.09
CA THR A 83 -1.89 -4.56 -9.87
C THR A 83 -0.54 -5.29 -9.84
N ASP A 84 0.37 -4.94 -10.75
CA ASP A 84 1.71 -5.56 -10.81
C ASP A 84 2.53 -5.23 -9.57
N LEU A 85 2.45 -3.99 -9.09
CA LEU A 85 3.11 -3.55 -7.86
C LEU A 85 2.49 -4.21 -6.62
N PHE A 86 1.17 -4.38 -6.58
CA PHE A 86 0.51 -5.13 -5.51
C PHE A 86 1.01 -6.57 -5.44
N ILE A 87 1.11 -7.26 -6.60
CA ILE A 87 1.63 -8.62 -6.68
C ILE A 87 3.09 -8.65 -6.23
N ALA A 88 3.93 -7.73 -6.74
CA ALA A 88 5.33 -7.65 -6.37
C ALA A 88 5.53 -7.43 -4.86
N ALA A 89 4.80 -6.48 -4.27
CA ALA A 89 4.84 -6.25 -2.82
C ALA A 89 4.42 -7.49 -2.04
N SER A 90 3.37 -8.19 -2.51
CA SER A 90 2.86 -9.38 -1.82
C SER A 90 3.84 -10.54 -1.86
N VAL A 91 4.46 -10.81 -3.02
CA VAL A 91 5.48 -11.86 -3.14
C VAL A 91 6.73 -11.54 -2.32
N LEU A 92 7.16 -10.28 -2.34
CA LEU A 92 8.36 -9.84 -1.64
C LEU A 92 8.18 -9.76 -0.12
N GLY A 93 7.02 -9.33 0.38
CA GLY A 93 6.86 -8.98 1.79
C GLY A 93 5.51 -9.24 2.46
N ASP A 94 4.52 -9.89 1.81
CA ASP A 94 3.25 -10.23 2.47
C ASP A 94 3.31 -11.56 3.25
N GLY A 95 3.46 -11.42 4.56
CA GLY A 95 3.39 -12.51 5.54
C GLY A 95 4.62 -13.41 5.55
N LYS A 96 4.53 -14.51 6.31
CA LYS A 96 5.68 -15.37 6.65
C LYS A 96 6.25 -16.18 5.48
N ASN A 97 5.47 -16.35 4.41
CA ASN A 97 5.89 -17.06 3.20
C ASN A 97 6.54 -16.14 2.16
N SER A 98 6.56 -14.82 2.42
CA SER A 98 7.18 -13.86 1.51
C SER A 98 8.70 -14.03 1.46
N ARG A 99 9.31 -13.62 0.34
CA ARG A 99 10.76 -13.81 0.12
C ARG A 99 11.59 -13.09 1.19
N MET A 100 11.27 -11.84 1.51
CA MET A 100 12.03 -11.07 2.51
C MET A 100 11.88 -11.63 3.92
N TYR A 101 10.66 -12.01 4.32
CA TYR A 101 10.45 -12.60 5.64
C TYR A 101 11.20 -13.92 5.76
N LYS A 102 11.05 -14.82 4.77
CA LYS A 102 11.71 -16.13 4.77
C LYS A 102 13.23 -15.97 4.88
N GLU A 103 13.82 -15.11 4.06
CA GLU A 103 15.27 -14.98 4.02
C GLU A 103 15.83 -14.24 5.24
N LEU A 104 15.34 -13.04 5.53
CA LEU A 104 15.94 -12.16 6.54
C LEU A 104 15.56 -12.55 7.99
N VAL A 105 14.33 -13.03 8.18
CA VAL A 105 13.79 -13.34 9.52
C VAL A 105 13.95 -14.82 9.86
N TYR A 106 13.59 -15.73 8.94
CA TYR A 106 13.59 -17.16 9.24
C TYR A 106 14.94 -17.83 8.99
N VAL A 107 15.55 -17.63 7.82
CA VAL A 107 16.82 -18.30 7.42
C VAL A 107 18.02 -17.63 8.08
N GLN A 108 18.25 -16.34 7.80
CA GLN A 108 19.43 -15.64 8.29
C GLN A 108 19.28 -15.16 9.73
N GLN A 109 18.05 -14.96 10.18
CA GLN A 109 17.72 -14.45 11.52
C GLN A 109 18.42 -13.12 11.87
N ILE A 110 18.56 -12.24 10.88
CA ILE A 110 19.18 -10.90 11.01
C ILE A 110 18.16 -9.78 11.14
N ALA A 111 16.88 -10.08 10.92
CA ALA A 111 15.76 -9.17 11.10
C ALA A 111 14.69 -9.82 11.99
N THR A 112 13.90 -9.03 12.70
CA THR A 112 12.72 -9.52 13.42
C THR A 112 11.45 -9.42 12.60
N ASN A 113 11.44 -8.55 11.58
CA ASN A 113 10.34 -8.37 10.64
C ASN A 113 10.87 -7.81 9.32
N ALA A 114 10.23 -8.18 8.22
CA ALA A 114 10.49 -7.62 6.90
C ALA A 114 9.19 -7.59 6.10
N SER A 115 8.88 -6.44 5.50
CA SER A 115 7.62 -6.21 4.79
C SER A 115 7.83 -5.30 3.58
N VAL A 116 6.97 -5.49 2.58
CA VAL A 116 6.94 -4.68 1.36
C VAL A 116 5.50 -4.25 1.12
N PHE A 117 5.31 -3.00 0.71
CA PHE A 117 4.00 -2.40 0.53
C PHE A 117 3.97 -1.48 -0.69
N ASN A 118 2.77 -1.32 -1.26
CA ASN A 118 2.46 -0.23 -2.18
C ASN A 118 1.39 0.63 -1.50
N TYR A 119 1.76 1.82 -1.03
CA TYR A 119 0.85 2.77 -0.42
C TYR A 119 0.21 3.61 -1.52
N GLU A 120 -0.99 3.19 -1.92
CA GLU A 120 -1.71 3.68 -3.09
C GLU A 120 -2.37 5.04 -2.83
N LEU A 121 -2.07 6.02 -3.67
CA LEU A 121 -2.56 7.40 -3.58
C LEU A 121 -3.02 7.90 -4.96
N GLN A 122 -3.86 8.94 -4.96
CA GLN A 122 -4.54 9.42 -6.17
C GLN A 122 -3.62 10.09 -7.21
N MET A 123 -2.51 10.71 -6.78
CA MET A 123 -1.62 11.46 -7.68
C MET A 123 -0.30 10.72 -7.95
N ALA A 124 0.28 10.16 -6.90
CA ALA A 124 1.47 9.31 -6.97
C ALA A 124 1.53 8.50 -5.67
N SER A 125 1.83 7.23 -5.79
CA SER A 125 1.88 6.27 -4.67
C SER A 125 3.32 6.11 -4.15
N ILE A 126 3.46 5.31 -3.10
CA ILE A 126 4.77 4.98 -2.53
C ILE A 126 4.94 3.47 -2.48
N PHE A 127 5.88 2.93 -3.24
CA PHE A 127 6.32 1.55 -3.08
C PHE A 127 7.44 1.50 -2.05
N GLY A 128 7.35 0.63 -1.05
CA GLY A 128 8.23 0.67 0.09
C GLY A 128 8.60 -0.70 0.64
N VAL A 129 9.81 -0.78 1.16
CA VAL A 129 10.31 -1.90 1.96
C VAL A 129 10.60 -1.39 3.36
N SER A 130 10.20 -2.15 4.38
CA SER A 130 10.51 -1.90 5.78
C SER A 130 11.09 -3.16 6.41
N VAL A 131 12.26 -3.04 7.04
CA VAL A 131 12.93 -4.14 7.75
C VAL A 131 13.30 -3.70 9.17
N ASP A 132 12.86 -4.48 10.15
CA ASP A 132 13.25 -4.33 11.55
C ASP A 132 14.52 -5.15 11.82
N VAL A 133 15.63 -4.45 12.07
CA VAL A 133 16.95 -5.05 12.30
C VAL A 133 16.99 -5.69 13.68
N LYS A 134 17.38 -6.97 13.75
CA LYS A 134 17.53 -7.67 15.02
C LYS A 134 18.61 -6.99 15.87
N ALA A 135 18.36 -6.88 17.18
CA ALA A 135 19.32 -6.29 18.11
C ALA A 135 20.70 -6.97 18.00
N GLY A 136 21.75 -6.15 17.84
CA GLY A 136 23.14 -6.60 17.70
C GLY A 136 23.60 -6.87 16.26
N GLU A 137 22.69 -6.89 15.28
CA GLU A 137 23.07 -7.03 13.87
C GLU A 137 23.46 -5.69 13.23
N ASP A 138 24.33 -5.76 12.22
CA ASP A 138 24.74 -4.61 11.41
C ASP A 138 23.64 -4.21 10.42
N PRO A 139 23.06 -2.99 10.51
CA PRO A 139 22.06 -2.53 9.56
C PRO A 139 22.56 -2.55 8.11
N ALA A 140 23.85 -2.29 7.86
CA ALA A 140 24.40 -2.32 6.51
C ALA A 140 24.44 -3.75 5.94
N LYS A 141 24.64 -4.77 6.77
CA LYS A 141 24.49 -6.18 6.38
C LYS A 141 23.05 -6.48 5.98
N VAL A 142 22.07 -6.07 6.80
CA VAL A 142 20.65 -6.27 6.48
C VAL A 142 20.27 -5.56 5.17
N GLU A 143 20.73 -4.32 4.95
CA GLU A 143 20.53 -3.60 3.69
C GLU A 143 21.10 -4.37 2.48
N ARG A 144 22.31 -4.92 2.60
CA ARG A 144 22.92 -5.72 1.52
C ARG A 144 22.12 -6.97 1.19
N GLU A 145 21.63 -7.70 2.20
CA GLU A 145 20.85 -8.92 1.98
C GLU A 145 19.46 -8.61 1.41
N MET A 146 18.81 -7.54 1.88
CA MET A 146 17.60 -7.00 1.29
C MET A 146 17.79 -6.68 -0.20
N ASP A 147 18.91 -6.05 -0.56
CA ASP A 147 19.21 -5.65 -1.94
C ASP A 147 19.43 -6.85 -2.86
N LYS A 148 20.03 -7.94 -2.37
CA LYS A 148 20.14 -9.19 -3.14
C LYS A 148 18.77 -9.78 -3.46
N ILE A 149 17.85 -9.79 -2.50
CA ILE A 149 16.49 -10.33 -2.69
C ILE A 149 15.75 -9.51 -3.76
N ILE A 150 15.84 -8.18 -3.68
CA ILE A 150 15.24 -7.27 -4.68
C ILE A 150 15.87 -7.50 -6.06
N ALA A 151 17.20 -7.55 -6.15
CA ALA A 151 17.90 -7.76 -7.41
C ALA A 151 17.55 -9.11 -8.06
N GLU A 152 17.44 -10.17 -7.26
CA GLU A 152 17.00 -11.47 -7.75
C GLU A 152 15.55 -11.45 -8.24
N PHE A 153 14.65 -10.80 -7.50
CA PHE A 153 13.26 -10.62 -7.93
C PHE A 153 13.16 -9.85 -9.23
N LEU A 154 13.89 -8.75 -9.39
CA LEU A 154 13.91 -7.98 -10.64
C LEU A 154 14.45 -8.78 -11.81
N ARG A 155 15.39 -9.70 -11.57
CA ARG A 155 15.99 -10.54 -12.63
C ARG A 155 15.11 -11.71 -13.03
N LYS A 156 14.45 -12.36 -12.08
CA LYS A 156 13.71 -13.62 -12.31
C LYS A 156 12.19 -13.45 -12.35
N GLY A 157 11.68 -12.37 -11.79
CA GLY A 157 10.26 -12.20 -11.49
C GLY A 157 9.74 -13.14 -10.40
N PRO A 158 8.43 -13.06 -10.12
CA PRO A 158 7.74 -14.06 -9.32
C PRO A 158 7.57 -15.37 -10.09
N SER A 159 7.51 -16.50 -9.38
CA SER A 159 7.07 -17.76 -9.98
C SER A 159 5.55 -17.77 -10.15
N ARG A 160 5.05 -18.70 -10.96
CA ARG A 160 3.60 -18.90 -11.12
C ARG A 160 2.91 -19.21 -9.79
N ASP A 161 3.50 -20.09 -8.99
CA ASP A 161 2.96 -20.50 -7.69
C ASP A 161 2.88 -19.32 -6.70
N GLU A 162 3.87 -18.42 -6.73
CA GLU A 162 3.85 -17.21 -5.91
C GLU A 162 2.69 -16.29 -6.31
N VAL A 163 2.45 -16.10 -7.61
CA VAL A 163 1.32 -15.30 -8.11
C VAL A 163 -0.02 -15.94 -7.76
N GLU A 164 -0.14 -17.26 -7.92
CA GLU A 164 -1.37 -18.00 -7.57
C GLU A 164 -1.67 -17.93 -6.07
N LEU A 165 -0.64 -17.98 -5.22
CA LEU A 165 -0.78 -17.80 -3.78
C LEU A 165 -1.28 -16.38 -3.44
N VAL A 166 -0.73 -15.33 -4.07
CA VAL A 166 -1.19 -13.95 -3.87
C VAL A 166 -2.65 -13.79 -4.28
N SER A 167 -3.03 -14.33 -5.45
CA SER A 167 -4.42 -14.32 -5.93
C SER A 167 -5.37 -15.01 -4.95
N THR A 168 -4.97 -16.19 -4.45
CA THR A 168 -5.76 -16.97 -3.48
C THR A 168 -5.95 -16.20 -2.17
N LYS A 169 -4.86 -15.64 -1.63
CA LYS A 169 -4.92 -14.80 -0.42
C LYS A 169 -5.82 -13.59 -0.60
N ARG A 170 -5.72 -12.91 -1.75
CA ARG A 170 -6.54 -11.72 -2.05
C ARG A 170 -8.03 -12.07 -2.10
N ARG A 171 -8.40 -13.15 -2.78
CA ARG A 171 -9.79 -13.64 -2.82
C ARG A 171 -10.30 -13.97 -1.42
N ALA A 172 -9.53 -14.72 -0.64
CA ALA A 172 -9.90 -15.07 0.72
C ALA A 172 -10.06 -13.82 1.62
N SER A 173 -9.21 -12.81 1.44
CA SER A 173 -9.33 -11.53 2.16
C SER A 173 -10.59 -10.76 1.78
N ILE A 174 -10.97 -10.76 0.51
CA ILE A 174 -12.21 -10.12 0.04
C ILE A 174 -13.43 -10.81 0.65
N ILE A 175 -13.48 -12.15 0.61
CA ILE A 175 -14.61 -12.91 1.16
C ILE A 175 -14.77 -12.61 2.65
N ARG A 176 -13.70 -12.73 3.44
CA ARG A 176 -13.76 -12.43 4.89
C ARG A 176 -14.19 -11.00 5.17
N GLY A 177 -13.71 -10.02 4.39
CA GLY A 177 -14.11 -8.62 4.55
C GLY A 177 -15.54 -8.32 4.13
N LEU A 178 -16.24 -9.24 3.44
CA LEU A 178 -17.67 -9.14 3.14
C LEU A 178 -18.54 -9.86 4.18
N GLU A 179 -17.95 -10.69 5.03
CA GLU A 179 -18.63 -11.40 6.12
C GLU A 179 -18.65 -10.58 7.43
N GLU A 180 -17.81 -9.55 7.54
CA GLU A 180 -17.79 -8.55 8.63
C GLU A 180 -18.75 -7.39 8.35
#